data_AF-A0A2N9Y7X6-F1
#
_entry.id   AF-A0A2N9Y7X6-F1
#
_cell.length_a   1.000
_cell.length_b   1.000
_cell.length_c   1.000
_cell.angle_alpha   90.00
_cell.angle_beta   90.00
_cell.angle_gamma   90.00
#
_symmetry.space_group_name_H-M   'P 1'
#
loop_
_entity.id
_entity.type
_entity.pdbx_description
1 polymer ?
#
loop_
_entity_poly.entity_id
_entity_poly.type
_entity_poly.pdbx_seq_one_letter_code
_entity_poly.pdbx_strand_id
1 'polypeptide(L)'
;MKKEGDAVEDASYDSVVAAFSGVGTSFEALQKKITQSNTQVTENVKQNALLWNEGEKAFVAQHGEDSGKTNSKIKYLSNGDISASSSDAVAGNQLHALGSGVAKTLGGEAKYENGTWTSPKFTVKTVTTDGKDEEKSYGNVAEAFAGVGTSFTNVQNKITHEINNAISTVKGESLVKFDEETQHINIGGEKDNATINIADKNKSDRILSGVKEAEHDNEAVNKGQLDREIEEVRSVAVLYDEEVEPKGVTPLLRSARKVNKNSVTFGDPSTGTVGLHNVGQGKVVENSADAINGSQLFETNKTVASYLGGG
;
A
#
# COMPACT_ATOMS: atom_id res chain seq x y z
N MET A 1 58.14 -71.72 27.12
CA MET A 1 59.55 -71.66 27.58
C MET A 1 59.53 -71.20 29.02
N LYS A 2 59.81 -72.09 29.98
CA LYS A 2 59.98 -71.72 31.40
C LYS A 2 61.28 -70.93 31.52
N LYS A 3 61.26 -69.74 32.13
CA LYS A 3 62.48 -68.98 32.44
C LYS A 3 63.16 -69.66 33.64
N GLU A 4 64.37 -70.16 33.44
CA GLU A 4 65.27 -70.54 34.53
C GLU A 4 65.51 -69.31 35.43
N GLY A 5 65.28 -69.47 36.73
CA GLY A 5 65.58 -68.46 37.74
C GLY A 5 64.44 -68.11 38.69
N ASP A 6 63.20 -68.57 38.50
CA ASP A 6 62.05 -68.18 39.33
C ASP A 6 61.79 -68.99 40.61
N ALA A 7 62.47 -70.11 40.82
CA ALA A 7 62.33 -70.90 42.05
C ALA A 7 63.49 -70.62 43.01
N VAL A 8 63.17 -70.47 44.31
CA VAL A 8 64.15 -70.71 45.38
C VAL A 8 64.33 -72.22 45.42
N GLU A 9 65.47 -72.71 44.95
CA GLU A 9 65.80 -74.13 44.99
C GLU A 9 66.54 -74.44 46.29
N ASP A 10 66.06 -75.44 47.03
CA ASP A 10 66.80 -75.96 48.18
C ASP A 10 68.08 -76.63 47.68
N ALA A 11 69.22 -76.06 48.04
CA ALA A 11 70.53 -76.57 47.67
C ALA A 11 71.25 -77.11 48.92
N SER A 12 71.78 -78.34 48.83
CA SER A 12 72.68 -78.90 49.85
C SER A 12 74.10 -78.40 49.60
N TYR A 13 74.78 -77.95 50.64
CA TYR A 13 76.15 -77.43 50.57
C TYR A 13 77.07 -78.20 51.52
N ASP A 14 78.19 -78.70 51.00
CA ASP A 14 79.13 -79.55 51.77
C ASP A 14 80.10 -78.73 52.66
N SER A 15 80.01 -77.41 52.65
CA SER A 15 80.77 -76.52 53.54
C SER A 15 80.06 -75.19 53.77
N VAL A 16 80.40 -74.53 54.88
CA VAL A 16 79.94 -73.17 55.20
C VAL A 16 80.31 -72.17 54.09
N VAL A 17 81.52 -72.29 53.53
CA VAL A 17 81.98 -71.43 52.42
C VAL A 17 81.11 -71.62 51.17
N ALA A 18 80.80 -72.86 50.81
CA ALA A 18 79.93 -73.16 49.67
C ALA A 18 78.50 -72.62 49.88
N ALA A 19 77.97 -72.71 51.11
CA ALA A 19 76.66 -72.16 51.46
C ALA A 19 76.63 -70.61 51.33
N PHE A 20 77.65 -69.91 51.84
CA PHE A 20 77.72 -68.44 51.70
C PHE A 20 77.92 -67.99 50.24
N SER A 21 78.68 -68.72 49.43
CA SER A 21 78.76 -68.46 47.98
C SER A 21 77.42 -68.64 47.29
N GLY A 22 76.65 -69.68 47.66
CA GLY A 22 75.29 -69.89 47.17
C GLY A 22 74.35 -68.74 47.48
N VAL A 23 74.38 -68.22 48.72
CA VAL A 23 73.64 -67.00 49.12
C VAL A 23 74.04 -65.80 48.26
N GLY A 24 75.33 -65.63 47.97
CA GLY A 24 75.83 -64.57 47.08
C GLY A 24 75.22 -64.65 45.67
N THR A 25 75.24 -65.84 45.06
CA THR A 25 74.61 -66.07 43.75
C THR A 25 73.09 -65.83 43.78
N SER A 26 72.39 -66.23 44.83
CA SER A 26 70.96 -65.94 44.98
C SER A 26 70.68 -64.45 45.10
N PHE A 27 71.53 -63.69 45.81
CA PHE A 27 71.40 -62.23 45.92
C PHE A 27 71.65 -61.53 44.59
N GLU A 28 72.64 -61.96 43.80
CA GLU A 28 72.88 -61.47 42.44
C GLU A 28 71.67 -61.74 41.52
N ALA A 29 71.11 -62.95 41.59
CA ALA A 29 69.91 -63.30 40.83
C ALA A 29 68.70 -62.44 41.22
N LEU A 30 68.51 -62.19 42.53
CA LEU A 30 67.48 -61.31 43.05
C LEU A 30 67.67 -59.87 42.56
N GLN A 31 68.89 -59.33 42.63
CA GLN A 31 69.22 -57.98 42.15
C GLN A 31 68.92 -57.83 40.66
N LYS A 32 69.25 -58.85 39.84
CA LYS A 32 68.95 -58.86 38.41
C LYS A 32 67.45 -58.81 38.14
N LYS A 33 66.65 -59.59 38.86
CA LYS A 33 65.18 -59.57 38.73
C LYS A 33 64.57 -58.25 39.15
N ILE A 34 65.03 -57.68 40.28
CA ILE A 34 64.58 -56.36 40.75
C ILE A 34 64.87 -55.31 39.68
N THR A 35 66.08 -55.31 39.12
CA THR A 35 66.46 -54.37 38.06
C THR A 35 65.58 -54.55 36.82
N GLN A 36 65.36 -55.80 36.37
CA GLN A 36 64.49 -56.08 35.23
C GLN A 36 63.05 -55.65 35.47
N SER A 37 62.50 -55.91 36.65
CA SER A 37 61.15 -55.49 37.03
C SER A 37 61.04 -53.97 37.04
N ASN A 38 62.01 -53.26 37.61
CA ASN A 38 62.04 -51.80 37.62
C ASN A 38 62.11 -51.21 36.21
N THR A 39 62.92 -51.78 35.33
CA THR A 39 62.97 -51.36 33.91
C THR A 39 61.64 -51.59 33.22
N GLN A 40 61.04 -52.78 33.38
CA GLN A 40 59.74 -53.10 32.78
C GLN A 40 58.63 -52.16 33.26
N VAL A 41 58.57 -51.89 34.56
CA VAL A 41 57.59 -50.96 35.14
C VAL A 41 57.82 -49.55 34.60
N THR A 42 59.07 -49.07 34.60
CA THR A 42 59.41 -47.73 34.12
C THR A 42 59.03 -47.52 32.66
N GLU A 43 59.38 -48.47 31.79
CA GLU A 43 59.09 -48.36 30.37
C GLU A 43 57.59 -48.50 30.09
N ASN A 44 56.88 -49.37 30.81
CA ASN A 44 55.43 -49.48 30.68
C ASN A 44 54.71 -48.17 31.05
N VAL A 45 55.11 -47.53 32.15
CA VAL A 45 54.55 -46.23 32.56
C VAL A 45 54.88 -45.15 31.53
N LYS A 46 56.13 -45.05 31.07
CA LYS A 46 56.55 -44.07 30.04
C LYS A 46 55.79 -44.24 28.72
N GLN A 47 55.51 -45.48 28.34
CA GLN A 47 54.90 -45.79 27.05
C GLN A 47 53.38 -45.60 27.06
N ASN A 48 52.71 -45.87 28.18
CA ASN A 48 51.24 -45.98 28.20
C ASN A 48 50.53 -44.94 29.06
N ALA A 49 51.23 -44.18 29.91
CA ALA A 49 50.61 -43.12 30.70
C ALA A 49 50.52 -41.79 29.93
N LEU A 50 49.50 -40.99 30.27
CA LEU A 50 49.40 -39.61 29.86
C LEU A 50 50.30 -38.76 30.78
N LEU A 51 51.45 -38.34 30.25
CA LEU A 51 52.52 -37.73 31.05
C LEU A 51 52.66 -36.23 30.77
N TRP A 52 53.13 -35.52 31.79
CA TRP A 52 53.56 -34.13 31.65
C TRP A 52 54.76 -34.06 30.71
N ASN A 53 54.66 -33.22 29.69
CA ASN A 53 55.77 -32.87 28.81
C ASN A 53 56.26 -31.48 29.18
N GLU A 54 57.53 -31.38 29.55
CA GLU A 54 58.09 -30.14 30.05
C GLU A 54 58.45 -29.12 28.97
N GLY A 55 58.62 -29.56 27.72
CA GLY A 55 58.73 -28.68 26.56
C GLY A 55 57.38 -28.06 26.20
N GLU A 56 56.30 -28.85 26.25
CA GLU A 56 54.94 -28.41 25.90
C GLU A 56 54.20 -27.73 27.06
N LYS A 57 54.72 -27.84 28.29
CA LYS A 57 54.07 -27.37 29.52
C LYS A 57 52.62 -27.86 29.65
N ALA A 58 52.39 -29.12 29.28
CA ALA A 58 51.07 -29.74 29.30
C ALA A 58 51.17 -31.26 29.46
N PHE A 59 50.06 -31.89 29.84
CA PHE A 59 49.91 -33.32 29.64
C PHE A 59 49.68 -33.61 28.15
N VAL A 60 50.45 -34.53 27.57
CA VAL A 60 50.42 -34.80 26.13
C VAL A 60 49.75 -36.14 25.84
N ALA A 61 48.68 -36.10 25.05
CA ALA A 61 47.93 -37.27 24.61
C ALA A 61 48.49 -37.85 23.29
N GLN A 62 49.81 -38.04 23.21
CA GLN A 62 50.45 -38.71 22.08
C GLN A 62 50.87 -40.12 22.48
N HIS A 63 50.65 -41.10 21.60
CA HIS A 63 51.02 -42.50 21.82
C HIS A 63 51.72 -43.06 20.57
N GLY A 64 52.67 -43.98 20.78
CA GLY A 64 53.54 -44.53 19.73
C GLY A 64 55.01 -44.55 20.12
N GLU A 65 55.83 -45.24 19.31
CA GLU A 65 57.28 -45.36 19.50
C GLU A 65 58.03 -44.18 18.85
N ASP A 66 59.09 -43.69 19.50
CA ASP A 66 60.04 -42.67 19.04
C ASP A 66 59.44 -41.56 18.15
N SER A 67 59.85 -41.51 16.87
CA SER A 67 59.44 -40.51 15.87
C SER A 67 58.04 -40.74 15.29
N GLY A 68 57.36 -41.82 15.68
CA GLY A 68 56.02 -42.20 15.21
C GLY A 68 54.88 -41.82 16.15
N LYS A 69 55.12 -40.98 17.17
CA LYS A 69 54.07 -40.50 18.08
C LYS A 69 52.99 -39.71 17.35
N THR A 70 51.73 -40.06 17.58
CA THR A 70 50.56 -39.36 16.99
C THR A 70 49.54 -38.97 18.05
N ASN A 71 48.76 -37.92 17.76
CA ASN A 71 47.67 -37.48 18.63
C ASN A 71 46.64 -38.60 18.80
N SER A 72 46.35 -38.93 20.05
CA SER A 72 45.47 -40.02 20.45
C SER A 72 44.18 -39.50 21.06
N LYS A 73 43.10 -40.26 20.91
CA LYS A 73 41.81 -39.94 21.55
C LYS A 73 41.87 -40.29 23.03
N ILE A 74 41.43 -39.38 23.89
CA ILE A 74 41.07 -39.69 25.28
C ILE A 74 39.59 -40.09 25.27
N LYS A 75 39.27 -41.30 25.74
CA LYS A 75 37.91 -41.87 25.72
C LYS A 75 37.42 -42.11 27.14
N TYR A 76 36.10 -42.32 27.28
CA TYR A 76 35.43 -42.56 28.55
C TYR A 76 35.52 -41.40 29.54
N LEU A 77 35.55 -40.16 29.03
CA LEU A 77 35.33 -38.98 29.85
C LEU A 77 33.86 -38.92 30.26
N SER A 78 33.62 -38.66 31.54
CA SER A 78 32.34 -38.12 31.98
C SER A 78 32.11 -36.74 31.36
N ASN A 79 30.86 -36.35 31.19
CA ASN A 79 30.53 -34.98 30.79
C ASN A 79 31.10 -34.01 31.82
N GLY A 80 31.83 -33.00 31.35
CA GLY A 80 32.30 -31.91 32.19
C GLY A 80 31.18 -30.90 32.47
N ASP A 81 31.30 -30.15 33.56
CA ASP A 81 30.36 -29.07 33.84
C ASP A 81 30.51 -27.93 32.82
N ILE A 82 29.38 -27.43 32.28
CA ILE A 82 29.37 -26.29 31.35
C ILE A 82 28.99 -25.03 32.14
N SER A 83 30.01 -24.35 32.67
CA SER A 83 29.87 -23.09 33.41
C SER A 83 31.05 -22.16 33.16
N ALA A 84 30.90 -20.87 33.49
CA ALA A 84 31.94 -19.87 33.24
C ALA A 84 33.25 -20.11 34.01
N SER A 85 33.21 -20.89 35.10
CA SER A 85 34.37 -21.20 35.94
C SER A 85 34.86 -22.64 35.82
N SER A 86 34.26 -23.45 34.95
CA SER A 86 34.62 -24.87 34.82
C SER A 86 36.01 -25.04 34.23
N SER A 87 36.76 -26.00 34.78
CA SER A 87 38.02 -26.50 34.23
C SER A 87 37.90 -27.94 33.72
N ASP A 88 36.67 -28.45 33.62
CA ASP A 88 36.43 -29.82 33.19
C ASP A 88 36.63 -29.97 31.69
N ALA A 89 37.14 -31.13 31.28
CA ALA A 89 37.16 -31.49 29.87
C ALA A 89 35.74 -31.78 29.36
N VAL A 90 35.41 -31.27 28.18
CA VAL A 90 34.10 -31.50 27.53
C VAL A 90 34.11 -32.76 26.67
N ALA A 91 33.09 -33.59 26.82
CA ALA A 91 32.92 -34.79 26.01
C ALA A 91 32.21 -34.46 24.68
N GLY A 92 32.46 -35.27 23.64
CA GLY A 92 31.96 -35.00 22.28
C GLY A 92 30.43 -34.96 22.15
N ASN A 93 29.71 -35.70 23.00
CA ASN A 93 28.25 -35.66 23.10
C ASN A 93 27.73 -34.28 23.57
N GLN A 94 28.48 -33.55 24.40
CA GLN A 94 28.10 -32.20 24.82
C GLN A 94 28.22 -31.20 23.66
N LEU A 95 29.32 -31.27 22.90
CA LEU A 95 29.50 -30.46 21.69
C LEU A 95 28.45 -30.80 20.63
N HIS A 96 28.15 -32.09 20.45
CA HIS A 96 27.08 -32.53 19.55
C HIS A 96 25.71 -32.00 19.98
N ALA A 97 25.37 -32.06 21.27
CA ALA A 97 24.11 -31.53 21.78
C ALA A 97 23.98 -30.00 21.53
N LEU A 98 25.05 -29.25 21.78
CA LEU A 98 25.11 -27.81 21.49
C LEU A 98 24.92 -27.54 19.99
N GLY A 99 25.73 -28.16 19.12
CA GLY A 99 25.65 -27.94 17.68
C GLY A 99 24.30 -28.33 17.09
N SER A 100 23.74 -29.46 17.52
CA SER A 100 22.39 -29.90 17.14
C SER A 100 21.31 -28.94 17.62
N GLY A 101 21.45 -28.39 18.83
CA GLY A 101 20.55 -27.37 19.37
C GLY A 101 20.56 -26.09 18.53
N VAL A 102 21.74 -25.58 18.18
CA VAL A 102 21.90 -24.40 17.32
C VAL A 102 21.31 -24.64 15.93
N ALA A 103 21.61 -25.78 15.31
CA ALA A 103 21.06 -26.17 14.01
C ALA A 103 19.54 -26.22 14.01
N LYS A 104 18.93 -26.82 15.05
CA LYS A 104 17.49 -26.87 15.23
C LYS A 104 16.86 -25.49 15.35
N THR A 105 17.49 -24.57 16.07
CA THR A 105 17.00 -23.19 16.22
C THR A 105 17.06 -22.40 14.92
N LEU A 106 18.12 -22.57 14.11
CA LEU A 106 18.21 -21.92 12.81
C LEU A 106 17.20 -22.49 11.81
N GLY A 107 16.87 -23.78 11.91
CA GLY A 107 15.99 -24.44 10.96
C GLY A 107 16.59 -24.48 9.56
N GLY A 108 15.75 -24.42 8.53
CA GLY A 108 16.20 -24.38 7.13
C GLY A 108 17.16 -25.52 6.79
N GLU A 109 16.90 -26.75 7.21
CA GLU A 109 17.79 -27.89 6.94
C GLU A 109 19.20 -27.84 7.57
N ALA A 110 19.50 -26.86 8.44
CA ALA A 110 20.77 -26.82 9.17
C ALA A 110 20.94 -28.08 10.03
N LYS A 111 22.17 -28.61 10.08
CA LYS A 111 22.51 -29.82 10.83
C LYS A 111 23.92 -29.73 11.43
N TYR A 112 24.12 -30.42 12.55
CA TYR A 112 25.44 -30.70 13.09
C TYR A 112 25.57 -32.20 13.35
N GLU A 113 26.29 -32.90 12.47
CA GLU A 113 26.36 -34.35 12.47
C GLU A 113 27.79 -34.83 12.22
N ASN A 114 28.25 -35.81 13.00
CA ASN A 114 29.60 -36.38 12.89
C ASN A 114 30.74 -35.35 12.95
N GLY A 115 30.53 -34.25 13.70
CA GLY A 115 31.50 -33.16 13.82
C GLY A 115 31.47 -32.13 12.69
N THR A 116 30.57 -32.29 11.72
CA THR A 116 30.44 -31.43 10.54
C THR A 116 29.19 -30.56 10.64
N TRP A 117 29.35 -29.28 10.32
CA TRP A 117 28.24 -28.34 10.20
C TRP A 117 27.69 -28.29 8.77
N THR A 118 26.36 -28.33 8.64
CA THR A 118 25.63 -28.09 7.41
C THR A 118 24.88 -26.77 7.53
N SER A 119 25.17 -25.83 6.63
CA SER A 119 24.53 -24.51 6.59
C SER A 119 23.02 -24.59 6.34
N PRO A 120 22.23 -23.64 6.87
CA PRO A 120 20.81 -23.57 6.55
C PRO A 120 20.58 -23.16 5.08
N LYS A 121 19.40 -23.51 4.59
CA LYS A 121 18.81 -23.10 3.33
C LYS A 121 17.36 -22.70 3.59
N PHE A 122 17.06 -21.42 3.41
CA PHE A 122 15.72 -20.87 3.58
C PHE A 122 15.08 -20.67 2.21
N THR A 123 13.95 -21.32 1.95
CA THR A 123 13.13 -21.04 0.76
C THR A 123 12.02 -20.09 1.17
N VAL A 124 12.01 -18.89 0.59
CA VAL A 124 11.03 -17.85 0.87
C VAL A 124 10.31 -17.49 -0.42
N LYS A 125 8.99 -17.40 -0.35
CA LYS A 125 8.18 -16.86 -1.44
C LYS A 125 8.22 -15.34 -1.38
N THR A 126 8.78 -14.70 -2.41
CA THR A 126 8.90 -13.24 -2.54
C THR A 126 8.03 -12.73 -3.69
N VAL A 127 7.84 -11.42 -3.74
CA VAL A 127 7.12 -10.72 -4.78
C VAL A 127 8.12 -9.93 -5.62
N THR A 128 8.08 -10.10 -6.95
CA THR A 128 8.93 -9.35 -7.90
C THR A 128 8.45 -7.91 -8.04
N THR A 129 9.23 -7.07 -8.72
CA THR A 129 8.86 -5.67 -9.02
C THR A 129 7.54 -5.55 -9.81
N ASP A 130 7.19 -6.58 -10.57
CA ASP A 130 5.95 -6.61 -11.36
C ASP A 130 4.74 -7.13 -10.56
N GLY A 131 4.94 -7.47 -9.29
CA GLY A 131 3.89 -7.99 -8.40
C GLY A 131 3.62 -9.48 -8.55
N LYS A 132 4.50 -10.25 -9.22
CA LYS A 132 4.37 -11.71 -9.34
C LYS A 132 5.07 -12.42 -8.20
N ASP A 133 4.55 -13.57 -7.79
CA ASP A 133 5.21 -14.43 -6.83
C ASP A 133 6.39 -15.18 -7.45
N GLU A 134 7.46 -15.34 -6.67
CA GLU A 134 8.63 -16.15 -6.99
C GLU A 134 9.13 -16.86 -5.73
N GLU A 135 9.77 -18.01 -5.86
CA GLU A 135 10.47 -18.65 -4.75
C GLU A 135 11.97 -18.42 -4.86
N LYS A 136 12.59 -17.98 -3.77
CA LYS A 136 14.03 -17.76 -3.67
C LYS A 136 14.63 -18.51 -2.50
N SER A 137 15.80 -19.09 -2.72
CA SER A 137 16.60 -19.77 -1.71
C SER A 137 17.70 -18.84 -1.18
N TYR A 138 17.89 -18.83 0.13
CA TYR A 138 18.90 -18.03 0.84
C TYR A 138 19.73 -18.91 1.76
N GLY A 139 21.04 -18.64 1.89
CA GLY A 139 21.97 -19.49 2.64
C GLY A 139 22.10 -19.14 4.12
N ASN A 140 21.47 -18.06 4.55
CA ASN A 140 21.47 -17.61 5.94
C ASN A 140 20.25 -16.75 6.25
N VAL A 141 20.05 -16.48 7.55
CA VAL A 141 18.90 -15.73 8.08
C VAL A 141 18.90 -14.28 7.59
N ALA A 142 20.07 -13.63 7.53
CA ALA A 142 20.18 -12.23 7.13
C ALA A 142 19.74 -12.02 5.67
N GLU A 143 20.22 -12.87 4.77
CA GLU A 143 19.83 -12.86 3.36
C GLU A 143 18.34 -13.17 3.17
N ALA A 144 17.80 -14.16 3.89
CA ALA A 144 16.38 -14.50 3.84
C ALA A 144 15.50 -13.31 4.25
N PHE A 145 15.85 -12.61 5.34
CA PHE A 145 15.13 -11.42 5.77
C PHE A 145 15.33 -10.23 4.83
N ALA A 146 16.50 -10.05 4.23
CA ALA A 146 16.71 -9.03 3.20
C ALA A 146 15.82 -9.30 1.96
N GLY A 147 15.66 -10.57 1.58
CA GLY A 147 14.73 -11.00 0.55
C GLY A 147 13.27 -10.66 0.88
N VAL A 148 12.82 -10.94 2.10
CA VAL A 148 11.48 -10.55 2.59
C VAL A 148 11.30 -9.03 2.58
N GLY A 149 12.29 -8.27 3.05
CA GLY A 149 12.25 -6.81 3.05
C GLY A 149 12.10 -6.24 1.64
N THR A 150 12.84 -6.79 0.68
CA THR A 150 12.69 -6.43 -0.75
C THR A 150 11.30 -6.75 -1.27
N SER A 151 10.73 -7.91 -0.90
CA SER A 151 9.37 -8.29 -1.24
C SER A 151 8.33 -7.29 -0.72
N PHE A 152 8.47 -6.80 0.52
CA PHE A 152 7.57 -5.79 1.08
C PHE A 152 7.67 -4.46 0.34
N THR A 153 8.88 -4.01 0.00
CA THR A 153 9.09 -2.83 -0.84
C THR A 153 8.39 -2.97 -2.20
N ASN A 154 8.51 -4.13 -2.83
CA ASN A 154 7.86 -4.38 -4.12
C ASN A 154 6.32 -4.33 -4.00
N VAL A 155 5.74 -4.94 -2.96
CA VAL A 155 4.30 -4.86 -2.68
C VAL A 155 3.86 -3.42 -2.44
N GLN A 156 4.59 -2.65 -1.62
CA GLN A 156 4.28 -1.25 -1.34
C GLN A 156 4.30 -0.39 -2.62
N ASN A 157 5.29 -0.60 -3.49
CA ASN A 157 5.41 0.09 -4.76
C ASN A 157 4.25 -0.24 -5.70
N LYS A 158 3.88 -1.52 -5.82
CA LYS A 158 2.75 -1.95 -6.64
C LYS A 158 1.43 -1.35 -6.17
N ILE A 159 1.17 -1.39 -4.86
CA ILE A 159 -0.04 -0.77 -4.26
C ILE A 159 -0.08 0.73 -4.56
N THR A 160 1.03 1.44 -4.36
CA THR A 160 1.13 2.87 -4.63
C THR A 160 0.86 3.18 -6.11
N HIS A 161 1.41 2.37 -7.02
CA HIS A 161 1.19 2.52 -8.45
C HIS A 161 -0.27 2.30 -8.85
N GLU A 162 -0.90 1.22 -8.39
CA GLU A 162 -2.30 0.92 -8.69
C GLU A 162 -3.26 1.98 -8.13
N ILE A 163 -3.00 2.48 -6.91
CA ILE A 163 -3.77 3.58 -6.32
C ILE A 163 -3.63 4.86 -7.16
N ASN A 164 -2.40 5.24 -7.54
CA ASN A 164 -2.17 6.44 -8.34
C ASN A 164 -2.79 6.32 -9.73
N ASN A 165 -2.75 5.12 -10.33
CA ASN A 165 -3.41 4.85 -11.60
C ASN A 165 -4.93 5.02 -11.47
N ALA A 166 -5.54 4.39 -10.46
CA ALA A 166 -6.98 4.52 -10.20
C ALA A 166 -7.40 5.98 -9.94
N ILE A 167 -6.63 6.74 -9.15
CA ILE A 167 -6.88 8.17 -8.92
C ILE A 167 -6.79 8.96 -10.22
N SER A 168 -5.79 8.68 -11.05
CA SER A 168 -5.60 9.37 -12.34
C SER A 168 -6.75 9.08 -13.30
N THR A 169 -7.21 7.82 -13.38
CA THR A 169 -8.40 7.44 -14.14
C THR A 169 -9.63 8.19 -13.64
N VAL A 170 -9.91 8.17 -12.33
CA VAL A 170 -11.08 8.86 -11.75
C VAL A 170 -11.03 10.37 -12.02
N LYS A 171 -9.85 11.01 -11.91
CA LYS A 171 -9.68 12.43 -12.24
C LYS A 171 -9.89 12.71 -13.73
N GLY A 172 -9.34 11.86 -14.60
CA GLY A 172 -9.46 12.00 -16.06
C GLY A 172 -10.89 11.77 -16.56
N GLU A 173 -11.60 10.81 -15.98
CA GLU A 173 -12.98 10.45 -16.34
C GLU A 173 -14.04 11.31 -15.66
N SER A 174 -13.67 12.12 -14.66
CA SER A 174 -14.63 13.01 -13.99
C SER A 174 -15.30 13.95 -14.99
N LEU A 175 -16.62 13.91 -15.06
CA LEU A 175 -17.39 14.81 -15.93
C LEU A 175 -17.61 16.18 -15.30
N VAL A 176 -17.47 16.31 -13.98
CA VAL A 176 -17.61 17.58 -13.27
C VAL A 176 -16.24 17.97 -12.75
N LYS A 177 -15.67 19.05 -13.28
CA LYS A 177 -14.32 19.52 -12.94
C LYS A 177 -14.37 20.99 -12.55
N PHE A 178 -13.73 21.33 -11.43
CA PHE A 178 -13.44 22.72 -11.10
C PHE A 178 -12.15 23.12 -11.80
N ASP A 179 -12.24 24.15 -12.63
CA ASP A 179 -11.11 24.76 -13.31
C ASP A 179 -10.58 25.90 -12.44
N GLU A 180 -9.38 25.74 -11.89
CA GLU A 180 -8.76 26.74 -11.00
C GLU A 180 -8.39 28.03 -11.73
N GLU A 181 -8.16 27.98 -13.06
CA GLU A 181 -7.80 29.17 -13.85
C GLU A 181 -9.03 30.03 -14.13
N THR A 182 -10.13 29.40 -14.55
CA THR A 182 -11.39 30.11 -14.86
C THR A 182 -12.33 30.22 -13.67
N GLN A 183 -12.06 29.50 -12.57
CA GLN A 183 -12.94 29.32 -11.41
C GLN A 183 -14.34 28.78 -11.78
N HIS A 184 -14.45 28.06 -12.91
CA HIS A 184 -15.71 27.49 -13.39
C HIS A 184 -15.85 26.01 -13.01
N ILE A 185 -17.09 25.58 -12.79
CA ILE A 185 -17.44 24.16 -12.77
C ILE A 185 -17.80 23.75 -14.18
N ASN A 186 -16.89 23.05 -14.85
CA ASN A 186 -17.12 22.49 -16.18
C ASN A 186 -17.85 21.15 -16.06
N ILE A 187 -18.95 20.98 -16.81
CA ILE A 187 -19.70 19.73 -16.89
C ILE A 187 -19.56 19.16 -18.30
N GLY A 188 -18.77 18.10 -18.45
CA GLY A 188 -18.54 17.41 -19.72
C GLY A 188 -17.72 18.19 -20.73
N GLY A 189 -17.00 19.25 -20.32
CA GLY A 189 -16.29 20.17 -21.24
C GLY A 189 -15.22 19.52 -22.14
N GLU A 190 -14.73 18.32 -21.79
CA GLU A 190 -13.77 17.53 -22.59
C GLU A 190 -14.43 16.47 -23.48
N LYS A 191 -15.76 16.42 -23.55
CA LYS A 191 -16.52 15.42 -24.31
C LYS A 191 -17.34 16.08 -25.43
N ASP A 192 -17.17 15.61 -26.65
CA ASP A 192 -17.92 16.11 -27.79
C ASP A 192 -19.40 15.70 -27.73
N ASN A 193 -20.29 16.60 -28.17
CA ASN A 193 -21.73 16.35 -28.38
C ASN A 193 -22.49 15.75 -27.17
N ALA A 194 -22.06 16.07 -25.94
CA ALA A 194 -22.72 15.60 -24.73
C ALA A 194 -24.00 16.38 -24.42
N THR A 195 -25.04 15.70 -23.93
CA THR A 195 -26.23 16.32 -23.34
C THR A 195 -26.20 16.19 -21.82
N ILE A 196 -26.43 17.29 -21.10
CA ILE A 196 -26.61 17.28 -19.64
C ILE A 196 -28.07 16.92 -19.32
N ASN A 197 -28.32 15.66 -18.98
CA ASN A 197 -29.66 15.21 -18.56
C ASN A 197 -29.78 15.22 -17.03
N ILE A 198 -30.69 16.03 -16.51
CA ILE A 198 -30.97 16.17 -15.07
C ILE A 198 -32.25 15.46 -14.62
N ALA A 199 -32.89 14.68 -15.49
CA ALA A 199 -34.11 13.95 -15.13
C ALA A 199 -33.82 12.91 -14.03
N ASP A 200 -34.83 12.58 -13.23
CA ASP A 200 -34.70 11.53 -12.22
C ASP A 200 -34.67 10.11 -12.85
N LYS A 201 -34.59 9.08 -11.99
CA LYS A 201 -34.59 7.67 -12.44
C LYS A 201 -35.84 7.26 -13.24
N ASN A 202 -36.93 8.03 -13.14
CA ASN A 202 -38.19 7.81 -13.83
C ASN A 202 -38.34 8.70 -15.08
N LYS A 203 -37.28 9.41 -15.49
CA LYS A 203 -37.30 10.42 -16.57
C LYS A 203 -38.22 11.61 -16.28
N SER A 204 -38.50 11.88 -15.00
CA SER A 204 -39.27 13.07 -14.61
C SER A 204 -38.35 14.29 -14.53
N ASP A 205 -38.87 15.44 -14.95
CA ASP A 205 -38.16 16.71 -14.90
C ASP A 205 -37.81 17.10 -13.45
N ARG A 206 -36.68 17.78 -13.26
CA ARG A 206 -36.24 18.33 -11.97
C ARG A 206 -36.21 19.84 -12.00
N ILE A 207 -36.34 20.45 -10.83
CA ILE A 207 -36.15 21.89 -10.63
C ILE A 207 -34.65 22.17 -10.53
N LEU A 208 -34.13 23.02 -11.42
CA LEU A 208 -32.82 23.66 -11.27
C LEU A 208 -33.02 24.99 -10.51
N SER A 209 -32.56 25.06 -9.27
CA SER A 209 -32.72 26.23 -8.39
C SER A 209 -31.35 26.79 -7.98
N GLY A 210 -31.34 28.00 -7.39
CA GLY A 210 -30.09 28.71 -7.09
C GLY A 210 -29.44 29.39 -8.30
N VAL A 211 -30.16 29.48 -9.43
CA VAL A 211 -29.71 30.20 -10.63
C VAL A 211 -29.83 31.70 -10.39
N LYS A 212 -28.68 32.38 -10.30
CA LYS A 212 -28.60 33.85 -10.21
C LYS A 212 -29.20 34.46 -11.49
N GLU A 213 -29.65 35.71 -11.39
CA GLU A 213 -30.00 36.50 -12.56
C GLU A 213 -28.82 36.56 -13.55
N ALA A 214 -29.07 36.20 -14.82
CA ALA A 214 -28.12 36.34 -15.92
C ALA A 214 -27.77 37.83 -16.19
N GLU A 215 -26.48 38.11 -16.31
CA GLU A 215 -25.87 39.40 -16.68
C GLU A 215 -25.22 39.35 -18.08
N HIS A 216 -24.97 38.14 -18.60
CA HIS A 216 -24.39 37.88 -19.93
C HIS A 216 -25.29 37.00 -20.82
N ASP A 217 -25.06 37.03 -22.14
CA ASP A 217 -25.89 36.36 -23.15
C ASP A 217 -25.75 34.82 -23.17
N ASN A 218 -24.70 34.28 -22.54
CA ASN A 218 -24.39 32.87 -22.44
C ASN A 218 -24.72 32.26 -21.06
N GLU A 219 -25.54 32.93 -20.26
CA GLU A 219 -25.96 32.48 -18.93
C GLU A 219 -27.41 31.97 -18.91
N ALA A 220 -27.72 31.15 -17.92
CA ALA A 220 -29.09 30.67 -17.72
C ALA A 220 -29.96 31.76 -17.10
N VAL A 221 -31.09 32.08 -17.74
CA VAL A 221 -32.10 32.99 -17.17
C VAL A 221 -32.91 32.29 -16.10
N ASN A 222 -33.16 32.97 -14.99
CA ASN A 222 -34.08 32.46 -13.97
C ASN A 222 -35.51 32.98 -14.18
N LYS A 223 -36.47 32.38 -13.46
CA LYS A 223 -37.89 32.72 -13.62
C LYS A 223 -38.20 34.19 -13.26
N GLY A 224 -37.54 34.76 -12.25
CA GLY A 224 -37.78 36.13 -11.81
C GLY A 224 -37.41 37.16 -12.87
N GLN A 225 -36.29 36.95 -13.58
CA GLN A 225 -35.92 37.79 -14.72
C GLN A 225 -36.95 37.70 -15.84
N LEU A 226 -37.34 36.47 -16.22
CA LEU A 226 -38.31 36.27 -17.30
C LEU A 226 -39.66 36.93 -16.97
N ASP A 227 -40.14 36.78 -15.73
CA ASP A 227 -41.40 37.40 -15.30
C ASP A 227 -41.32 38.93 -15.39
N ARG A 228 -40.22 39.54 -14.93
CA ARG A 228 -40.00 40.99 -14.95
C ARG A 228 -39.96 41.55 -16.37
N GLU A 229 -39.22 40.91 -17.27
CA GLU A 229 -39.17 41.30 -18.69
C GLU A 229 -40.55 41.20 -19.35
N ILE A 230 -41.32 40.15 -19.04
CA ILE A 230 -42.70 40.00 -19.53
C ILE A 230 -43.61 41.10 -18.99
N GLU A 231 -43.46 41.48 -17.72
CA GLU A 231 -44.22 42.59 -17.11
C GLU A 231 -43.85 43.94 -17.73
N GLU A 232 -42.57 44.20 -17.97
CA GLU A 232 -42.10 45.42 -18.62
C GLU A 232 -42.69 45.55 -20.03
N VAL A 233 -42.58 44.50 -20.85
CA VAL A 233 -43.20 44.47 -22.20
C VAL A 233 -44.71 44.72 -22.12
N ARG A 234 -45.40 44.12 -21.14
CA ARG A 234 -46.85 44.33 -20.96
C ARG A 234 -47.20 45.74 -20.51
N SER A 235 -46.31 46.43 -19.80
CA SER A 235 -46.56 47.79 -19.30
C SER A 235 -46.57 48.85 -20.41
N VAL A 236 -45.88 48.57 -21.53
CA VAL A 236 -45.75 49.50 -22.66
C VAL A 236 -46.51 49.04 -23.91
N ALA A 237 -46.93 47.77 -23.96
CA ALA A 237 -47.64 47.21 -25.11
C ALA A 237 -49.11 47.68 -25.15
N VAL A 238 -49.58 47.99 -26.37
CA VAL A 238 -51.02 48.06 -26.66
C VAL A 238 -51.52 46.63 -26.83
N LEU A 239 -52.40 46.20 -25.93
CA LEU A 239 -52.96 44.86 -25.92
C LEU A 239 -54.41 44.89 -26.42
N TYR A 240 -54.82 43.82 -27.10
CA TYR A 240 -56.23 43.58 -27.39
C TYR A 240 -57.02 43.38 -26.09
N ASP A 241 -58.29 43.75 -26.12
CA ASP A 241 -59.19 43.55 -24.99
C ASP A 241 -59.30 42.05 -24.65
N GLU A 242 -59.26 41.73 -23.36
CA GLU A 242 -59.47 40.35 -22.91
C GLU A 242 -60.94 39.96 -23.13
N GLU A 243 -61.16 38.74 -23.63
CA GLU A 243 -62.54 38.23 -23.69
C GLU A 243 -63.04 37.96 -22.27
N VAL A 244 -64.33 38.23 -22.03
CA VAL A 244 -64.97 37.88 -20.75
C VAL A 244 -64.97 36.36 -20.62
N GLU A 245 -64.13 35.83 -19.72
CA GLU A 245 -64.11 34.40 -19.43
C GLU A 245 -65.43 33.97 -18.77
N PRO A 246 -65.95 32.77 -19.09
CA PRO A 246 -67.04 32.19 -18.32
C PRO A 246 -66.61 32.04 -16.85
N LYS A 247 -67.48 32.43 -15.91
CA LYS A 247 -67.22 32.26 -14.47
C LYS A 247 -66.80 30.81 -14.16
N GLY A 248 -65.60 30.62 -13.61
CA GLY A 248 -65.15 29.32 -13.07
C GLY A 248 -63.84 28.77 -13.64
N VAL A 249 -63.20 29.43 -14.61
CA VAL A 249 -61.89 28.98 -15.14
C VAL A 249 -60.75 29.68 -14.39
N THR A 250 -59.88 28.90 -13.74
CA THR A 250 -58.72 29.44 -13.02
C THR A 250 -57.60 29.82 -14.02
N PRO A 251 -56.93 30.99 -13.85
CA PRO A 251 -55.87 31.46 -14.76
C PRO A 251 -54.64 30.53 -14.87
N LEU A 252 -54.48 29.58 -13.96
CA LEU A 252 -53.27 28.77 -13.78
C LEU A 252 -53.08 27.65 -14.81
N LEU A 253 -53.99 27.50 -15.79
CA LEU A 253 -53.97 26.41 -16.77
C LEU A 253 -53.81 26.86 -18.24
N ARG A 254 -53.56 28.15 -18.51
CA ARG A 254 -53.47 28.64 -19.90
C ARG A 254 -52.08 29.11 -20.28
N SER A 255 -51.60 28.55 -21.38
CA SER A 255 -50.40 28.97 -22.11
C SER A 255 -50.59 30.32 -22.83
N ALA A 256 -51.83 30.83 -23.01
CA ALA A 256 -52.11 32.16 -23.53
C ALA A 256 -53.50 32.69 -23.15
N ARG A 257 -53.61 34.00 -22.92
CA ARG A 257 -54.88 34.72 -22.65
C ARG A 257 -55.80 34.74 -23.87
N LYS A 258 -57.13 34.76 -23.65
CA LYS A 258 -58.11 34.90 -24.76
C LYS A 258 -58.34 36.39 -24.97
N VAL A 259 -58.21 36.83 -26.21
CA VAL A 259 -58.31 38.26 -26.54
C VAL A 259 -59.26 38.47 -27.72
N ASN A 260 -60.04 39.53 -27.66
CA ASN A 260 -60.86 40.02 -28.75
C ASN A 260 -59.99 40.81 -29.73
N LYS A 261 -59.61 40.17 -30.83
CA LYS A 261 -58.76 40.80 -31.87
C LYS A 261 -59.42 41.97 -32.60
N ASN A 262 -60.71 42.24 -32.36
CA ASN A 262 -61.46 43.33 -32.95
C ASN A 262 -61.59 44.55 -32.01
N SER A 263 -60.98 44.52 -30.81
CA SER A 263 -61.12 45.60 -29.84
C SER A 263 -59.84 45.86 -29.06
N VAL A 264 -59.57 47.14 -28.82
CA VAL A 264 -58.46 47.66 -28.02
C VAL A 264 -58.98 48.80 -27.17
N THR A 265 -58.84 48.67 -25.85
CA THR A 265 -59.06 49.74 -24.89
C THR A 265 -57.71 50.34 -24.51
N PHE A 266 -57.54 51.64 -24.75
CA PHE A 266 -56.31 52.34 -24.37
C PHE A 266 -56.38 52.82 -22.92
N GLY A 267 -55.39 52.42 -22.11
CA GLY A 267 -55.30 52.76 -20.69
C GLY A 267 -56.36 52.06 -19.83
N ASP A 268 -56.38 52.41 -18.55
CA ASP A 268 -57.47 52.00 -17.64
C ASP A 268 -58.56 53.07 -17.66
N PRO A 269 -59.80 52.75 -18.11
CA PRO A 269 -60.92 53.70 -18.16
C PRO A 269 -61.24 54.38 -16.82
N SER A 270 -60.84 53.78 -15.69
CA SER A 270 -60.99 54.35 -14.36
C SER A 270 -59.94 55.40 -14.00
N THR A 271 -58.81 55.43 -14.73
CA THR A 271 -57.67 56.32 -14.47
C THR A 271 -57.62 57.52 -15.41
N GLY A 272 -58.27 57.44 -16.57
CA GLY A 272 -58.37 58.55 -17.54
C GLY A 272 -58.37 58.06 -18.99
N THR A 273 -58.48 59.01 -19.92
CA THR A 273 -58.37 58.72 -21.37
C THR A 273 -56.92 58.81 -21.83
N VAL A 274 -56.56 57.97 -22.80
CA VAL A 274 -55.23 57.98 -23.43
C VAL A 274 -55.28 58.75 -24.75
N GLY A 275 -54.32 59.63 -24.97
CA GLY A 275 -54.12 60.30 -26.25
C GLY A 275 -53.44 59.39 -27.26
N LEU A 276 -54.02 59.24 -28.46
CA LEU A 276 -53.36 58.60 -29.59
C LEU A 276 -52.66 59.67 -30.44
N HIS A 277 -51.34 59.79 -30.28
CA HIS A 277 -50.53 60.82 -30.92
C HIS A 277 -49.72 60.28 -32.11
N ASN A 278 -49.16 61.19 -32.91
CA ASN A 278 -48.40 60.87 -34.11
C ASN A 278 -49.16 60.01 -35.15
N VAL A 279 -50.48 60.18 -35.20
CA VAL A 279 -51.35 59.55 -36.21
C VAL A 279 -51.17 60.28 -37.52
N GLY A 280 -50.71 59.58 -38.56
CA GLY A 280 -50.63 60.11 -39.92
C GLY A 280 -52.00 60.52 -40.46
N GLN A 281 -52.05 61.34 -41.52
CA GLN A 281 -53.33 61.68 -42.14
C GLN A 281 -53.95 60.44 -42.79
N GLY A 282 -55.13 60.03 -42.32
CA GLY A 282 -55.87 58.89 -42.88
C GLY A 282 -56.48 59.24 -44.24
N LYS A 283 -56.67 58.27 -45.13
CA LYS A 283 -57.35 58.54 -46.40
C LYS A 283 -58.82 58.89 -46.15
N VAL A 284 -59.27 60.01 -46.71
CA VAL A 284 -60.67 60.45 -46.61
C VAL A 284 -61.41 60.07 -47.89
N VAL A 285 -61.86 58.82 -47.95
CA VAL A 285 -62.62 58.23 -49.06
C VAL A 285 -63.72 57.31 -48.53
N GLU A 286 -64.71 56.98 -49.36
CA GLU A 286 -65.78 56.03 -49.01
C GLU A 286 -65.18 54.67 -48.60
N ASN A 287 -65.60 54.13 -47.44
CA ASN A 287 -65.13 52.88 -46.83
C ASN A 287 -63.67 52.87 -46.31
N SER A 288 -63.05 54.03 -46.07
CA SER A 288 -61.75 54.07 -45.36
C SER A 288 -61.89 53.60 -43.91
N ALA A 289 -60.94 52.77 -43.45
CA ALA A 289 -60.79 52.33 -42.07
C ALA A 289 -59.58 52.98 -41.36
N ASP A 290 -58.96 53.97 -42.01
CA ASP A 290 -57.83 54.69 -41.44
C ASP A 290 -58.32 55.62 -40.32
N ALA A 291 -57.55 55.72 -39.24
CA ALA A 291 -57.76 56.76 -38.25
C ALA A 291 -57.50 58.15 -38.88
N ILE A 292 -58.36 59.13 -38.60
CA ILE A 292 -58.14 60.54 -38.96
C ILE A 292 -57.43 61.27 -37.82
N ASN A 293 -56.62 62.28 -38.14
CA ASN A 293 -55.94 63.08 -37.13
C ASN A 293 -56.55 64.49 -37.01
N GLY A 294 -56.08 65.23 -35.98
CA GLY A 294 -56.59 66.58 -35.67
C GLY A 294 -56.42 67.59 -36.80
N SER A 295 -55.39 67.48 -37.66
CA SER A 295 -55.17 68.41 -38.76
C SER A 295 -56.23 68.29 -39.86
N GLN A 296 -56.70 67.07 -40.13
CA GLN A 296 -57.75 66.81 -41.13
C GLN A 296 -59.12 67.33 -40.65
N LEU A 297 -59.44 67.12 -39.37
CA LEU A 297 -60.67 67.65 -38.77
C LEU A 297 -60.63 69.18 -38.70
N PHE A 298 -59.48 69.75 -38.34
CA PHE A 298 -59.29 71.20 -38.32
C PHE A 298 -59.50 71.84 -39.70
N GLU A 299 -58.90 71.29 -40.76
CA GLU A 299 -59.07 71.79 -42.13
C GLU A 299 -60.54 71.69 -42.61
N THR A 300 -61.21 70.60 -42.25
CA THR A 300 -62.65 70.42 -42.52
C THR A 300 -63.48 71.50 -41.82
N ASN A 301 -63.24 71.74 -40.53
CA ASN A 301 -63.95 72.76 -39.76
C ASN A 301 -63.66 74.19 -40.24
N LYS A 302 -62.42 74.47 -40.67
CA LYS A 302 -62.06 75.74 -41.30
C LYS A 302 -62.84 75.98 -42.59
N THR A 303 -62.99 74.94 -43.41
CA THR A 303 -63.82 74.98 -44.63
C THR A 303 -65.29 75.27 -44.28
N VAL A 304 -65.86 74.57 -43.29
CA VAL A 304 -67.25 74.80 -42.84
C VAL A 304 -67.45 76.23 -42.31
N ALA A 305 -66.55 76.73 -41.47
CA ALA A 305 -66.64 78.09 -40.92
C ALA A 305 -66.66 79.17 -42.01
N SER A 306 -65.86 78.97 -43.08
CA SER A 306 -65.84 79.89 -44.23
C SER A 306 -67.19 79.97 -44.97
N TYR A 307 -67.95 78.88 -45.01
CA TYR A 307 -69.30 78.86 -45.60
C TYR A 307 -70.37 79.49 -44.69
N LEU A 308 -70.13 79.57 -43.38
CA LEU A 308 -71.09 80.07 -42.38
C LEU A 308 -70.78 81.50 -41.89
N GLY A 309 -69.72 82.14 -42.40
CA GLY A 309 -69.41 83.54 -42.12
C GLY A 309 -68.75 83.82 -40.76
N GLY A 310 -68.26 82.78 -40.07
CA GLY A 310 -67.48 82.92 -38.83
C GLY A 310 -66.00 83.09 -39.14
N GLY A 311 -65.49 84.31 -38.98
CA GLY A 311 -64.06 84.63 -38.94
C GLY A 311 -63.57 84.78 -37.51
#